data_AF-A0A328SUG5-F1
#
_entry.id   AF-A0A328SUG5-F1
#
_cell.length_a   1.000
_cell.length_b   1.000
_cell.length_c   1.000
_cell.angle_alpha   90.00
_cell.angle_beta   90.00
_cell.angle_gamma   90.00
#
_symmetry.space_group_name_H-M   'P 1'
#
loop_
_entity.id
_entity.type
_entity.pdbx_description
1 polymer ?
#
loop_
_entity_poly.entity_id
_entity_poly.type
_entity_poly.pdbx_seq_one_letter_code
_entity_poly.pdbx_strand_id
1 'polypeptide(L)' 'MDLIENLKAALNDEEVEKVPVISATAAAIEDAFPGANVSWPKAHQDVDEMVRLGVSLHEQAGLECARIPFDLT' A
#
# COMPACT_ATOMS: atom_id res chain seq x y z
N MET A 1 -2.86 -12.40 13.16
CA MET A 1 -3.85 -12.21 12.09
C MET A 1 -3.13 -12.26 10.75
N ASP A 2 -3.60 -13.07 9.81
CA ASP A 2 -3.13 -13.02 8.42
C ASP A 2 -3.82 -11.85 7.70
N LEU A 3 -3.06 -10.91 7.13
CA LEU A 3 -3.62 -9.67 6.57
C LEU A 3 -4.44 -9.94 5.31
N ILE A 4 -4.04 -10.92 4.50
CA ILE A 4 -4.69 -11.23 3.23
C ILE A 4 -6.04 -11.90 3.50
N GLU A 5 -6.07 -12.91 4.36
CA GLU A 5 -7.31 -13.61 4.69
C GLU A 5 -8.28 -12.71 5.47
N ASN A 6 -7.78 -11.84 6.37
CA ASN A 6 -8.64 -10.88 7.08
C ASN A 6 -9.28 -9.85 6.13
N LEU A 7 -8.53 -9.37 5.13
CA LEU A 7 -9.09 -8.48 4.11
C LEU A 7 -10.13 -9.20 3.24
N LYS A 8 -9.87 -10.44 2.82
CA LYS A 8 -10.83 -11.23 2.03
C LYS A 8 -12.12 -11.47 2.80
N ALA A 9 -12.04 -11.85 4.07
CA ALA A 9 -13.21 -12.06 4.91
C ALA A 9 -14.03 -10.75 5.03
N ALA A 10 -13.36 -9.62 5.33
CA ALA A 10 -14.02 -8.32 5.40
C ALA A 10 -14.72 -7.92 4.08
N LEU A 11 -14.11 -8.21 2.94
CA LEU A 11 -14.69 -7.89 1.62
C LEU A 11 -15.84 -8.83 1.21
N ASN A 12 -15.91 -10.03 1.79
CA ASN A 12 -16.97 -11.02 1.54
C ASN A 12 -18.09 -10.98 2.59
N ASP A 13 -18.13 -9.97 3.46
CA ASP A 13 -19.11 -9.84 4.55
C ASP A 13 -19.06 -11.03 5.55
N GLU A 14 -17.87 -11.60 5.73
CA GLU A 14 -17.60 -12.67 6.70
C GLU A 14 -17.16 -12.08 8.06
N GLU A 15 -17.18 -12.91 9.11
CA GLU A 15 -16.73 -12.50 10.43
C GLU A 15 -15.20 -12.26 10.44
N VAL A 16 -14.78 -11.11 10.97
CA VAL A 16 -13.38 -10.73 11.11
C VAL A 16 -13.02 -10.41 12.55
N GLU A 17 -11.80 -10.80 12.97
CA GLU A 17 -11.29 -10.48 14.32
C GLU A 17 -11.19 -8.96 14.53
N LYS A 18 -10.76 -8.24 13.49
CA LYS A 18 -10.62 -6.79 13.47
C LYS A 18 -10.84 -6.26 12.06
N VAL A 19 -11.52 -5.11 11.95
CA VAL A 19 -11.69 -4.41 10.67
C VAL A 19 -10.32 -4.05 10.08
N PRO A 20 -10.01 -4.47 8.83
CA PRO A 20 -8.72 -4.18 8.22
C PRO A 20 -8.59 -2.70 7.84
N VAL A 21 -7.40 -2.13 8.05
CA VAL A 21 -7.07 -0.75 7.72
C VAL A 21 -6.17 -0.71 6.48
N ILE A 22 -6.79 -0.46 5.33
CA ILE A 22 -6.11 -0.44 4.03
C ILE A 22 -6.39 0.85 3.26
N SER A 23 -5.66 1.06 2.17
CA SER A 23 -6.04 2.01 1.12
C SER A 23 -6.39 1.25 -0.16
N ALA A 24 -7.67 1.31 -0.57
CA ALA A 24 -8.11 0.74 -1.85
C ALA A 24 -7.69 1.62 -3.05
N THR A 25 -7.48 2.91 -2.81
CA THR A 25 -7.02 3.91 -3.79
C THR A 25 -5.50 4.13 -3.69
N ALA A 26 -4.92 4.87 -4.65
CA ALA A 26 -3.51 5.28 -4.59
C ALA A 26 -3.21 5.94 -3.23
N ALA A 27 -2.13 5.52 -2.60
CA ALA A 27 -1.77 5.91 -1.23
C ALA A 27 -0.41 6.61 -1.13
N ALA A 28 0.36 6.70 -2.21
CA ALA A 28 1.69 7.29 -2.18
C ALA A 28 1.64 8.79 -1.78
N ILE A 29 2.46 9.16 -0.79
CA ILE A 29 2.64 10.52 -0.28
C ILE A 29 4.12 10.87 -0.26
N GLU A 30 4.47 12.14 -0.49
CA GLU A 30 5.87 12.60 -0.53
C GLU A 30 6.63 12.36 0.79
N ASP A 31 5.93 12.35 1.93
CA ASP A 31 6.51 12.06 3.25
C ASP A 31 7.12 10.64 3.33
N ALA A 32 6.63 9.70 2.51
CA ALA A 32 7.16 8.33 2.47
C ALA A 32 8.43 8.22 1.60
N PHE A 33 8.73 9.22 0.76
CA PHE A 33 9.78 9.13 -0.25
C PHE A 33 11.18 8.99 0.35
N PRO A 34 11.57 9.76 1.39
CA PRO A 34 12.89 9.60 2.00
C PRO A 34 13.12 8.19 2.57
N GLY A 35 12.09 7.60 3.19
CA GLY A 35 12.16 6.25 3.76
C GLY A 35 12.20 5.15 2.71
N ALA A 36 11.55 5.35 1.55
CA ALA A 36 11.54 4.39 0.45
C ALA A 36 12.70 4.57 -0.55
N ASN A 37 13.47 5.66 -0.44
CA ASN A 37 14.52 6.06 -1.39
C ASN A 37 14.01 6.07 -2.84
N VAL A 38 12.99 6.91 -3.07
CA VAL A 38 12.30 7.07 -4.36
C VAL A 38 12.08 8.55 -4.67
N SER A 39 11.73 8.84 -5.91
CA SER A 39 11.28 10.18 -6.31
C SER A 39 10.23 10.11 -7.41
N TRP A 40 9.36 11.11 -7.50
CA TRP A 40 8.55 11.32 -8.70
C TRP A 40 9.30 12.20 -9.71
N PRO A 41 9.17 11.94 -11.02
CA PRO A 41 8.30 10.95 -11.65
C PRO A 41 8.89 9.53 -11.76
N LYS A 42 10.12 9.29 -11.27
CA LYS A 42 10.84 8.04 -11.52
C LYS A 42 10.11 6.80 -10.97
N ALA A 43 9.47 6.88 -9.81
CA ALA A 43 8.68 5.79 -9.25
C ALA A 43 7.45 5.39 -10.07
N HIS A 44 7.03 6.18 -11.07
CA HIS A 44 6.00 5.77 -12.03
C HIS A 44 6.56 4.88 -13.15
N GLN A 45 7.87 4.93 -13.41
CA GLN A 45 8.50 4.35 -14.59
C GLN A 45 9.48 3.22 -14.25
N ASP A 46 10.07 3.26 -13.06
CA ASP A 46 11.05 2.30 -12.56
C ASP A 46 10.36 1.29 -11.63
N VAL A 47 10.44 0.01 -11.99
CA VAL A 47 9.76 -1.08 -11.25
C VAL A 47 10.25 -1.16 -9.81
N ASP A 48 11.55 -0.98 -9.58
CA ASP A 48 12.13 -1.11 -8.25
C ASP A 48 11.70 0.05 -7.34
N GLU A 49 11.65 1.28 -7.87
CA GLU A 49 11.10 2.43 -7.15
C GLU A 49 9.59 2.29 -6.91
N MET A 50 8.83 1.77 -7.88
CA MET A 50 7.41 1.54 -7.71
C MET A 50 7.11 0.53 -6.59
N VAL A 51 7.86 -0.57 -6.53
CA VAL A 51 7.70 -1.57 -5.46
C VAL A 51 8.06 -0.97 -4.10
N ARG A 52 9.19 -0.26 -3.99
CA ARG A 52 9.59 0.39 -2.72
C ARG A 52 8.56 1.40 -2.24
N LEU A 53 8.04 2.25 -3.13
CA LEU A 53 7.01 3.21 -2.75
C LEU A 53 5.67 2.51 -2.45
N GLY A 54 5.32 1.45 -3.16
CA GLY A 54 4.08 0.69 -2.98
C GLY A 54 3.96 -0.01 -1.64
N VAL A 55 5.08 -0.48 -1.07
CA VAL A 55 5.14 -1.11 0.26
C VAL A 55 5.43 -0.09 1.38
N SER A 56 5.90 1.11 1.04
CA SER A 56 6.40 2.09 2.01
C SER A 56 5.45 2.40 3.16
N LEU A 57 4.15 2.58 2.90
CA LEU A 57 3.17 2.90 3.96
C LEU A 57 2.75 1.68 4.79
N HIS A 58 2.92 0.46 4.28
CA HIS A 58 2.84 -0.72 5.11
C HIS A 58 3.94 -0.69 6.17
N GLU A 59 5.18 -0.42 5.75
CA GLU A 59 6.36 -0.42 6.63
C GLU A 59 6.43 0.80 7.56
N GLN A 60 6.08 1.99 7.06
CA GLN A 60 6.26 3.26 7.77
C GLN A 60 5.02 3.68 8.58
N ALA A 61 3.82 3.28 8.17
CA ALA A 61 2.56 3.74 8.76
C ALA A 61 1.63 2.59 9.22
N GLY A 62 1.99 1.33 8.96
CA GLY A 62 1.22 0.17 9.40
C GLY A 62 -0.07 -0.07 8.61
N LEU A 63 -0.20 0.46 7.39
CA LEU A 63 -1.30 0.06 6.51
C LEU A 63 -1.22 -1.44 6.25
N GLU A 64 -2.35 -2.13 6.28
CA GLU A 64 -2.42 -3.58 6.14
C GLU A 64 -2.43 -4.01 4.66
N CYS A 65 -1.84 -3.19 3.78
CA CYS A 65 -1.73 -3.45 2.35
C CYS A 65 -0.48 -2.77 1.74
N ALA A 66 0.02 -3.32 0.64
CA ALA A 66 0.85 -2.60 -0.32
C ALA A 66 -0.02 -2.17 -1.51
N ARG A 67 0.22 -0.97 -2.07
CA ARG A 67 -0.62 -0.41 -3.14
C ARG A 67 0.20 0.24 -4.25
N ILE A 68 0.03 -0.28 -5.47
CA ILE A 68 0.56 0.24 -6.75
C ILE A 68 -0.52 0.12 -7.83
N PRO A 69 -0.49 0.90 -8.93
CA PRO A 69 0.39 2.04 -9.21
C PRO A 69 -0.10 3.32 -8.49
N PHE A 70 0.39 4.49 -8.91
CA PHE A 70 0.13 5.79 -8.27
C PHE A 70 -0.70 6.76 -9.12
N ASP A 71 -1.14 6.34 -10.31
CA ASP A 71 -1.96 7.10 -11.24
C ASP A 71 -3.02 6.18 -11.91
N LEU A 72 -3.77 6.74 -12.86
CA LEU A 72 -4.85 6.08 -13.59
C LEU A 72 -4.68 6.18 -15.11
N THR A 73 -3.48 6.55 -15.58
CA THR A 73 -3.19 6.92 -16.97
C THR A 73 -2.18 6.00 -17.61
#